data_AF-A0A1Y1MFM9-F1
#
_entry.id   AF-A0A1Y1MFM9-F1
#
_cell.length_a   1.000
_cell.length_b   1.000
_cell.length_c   1.000
_cell.angle_alpha   90.00
_cell.angle_beta   90.00
_cell.angle_gamma   90.00
#
_symmetry.space_group_name_H-M   'P 1'
#
loop_
_entity.id
_entity.type
_entity.pdbx_description
1 polymer ?
#
loop_
_entity_poly.entity_id
_entity_poly.type
_entity_poly.pdbx_seq_one_letter_code
_entity_poly.pdbx_strand_id
1 'polypeptide(L)'
;MYVRYEKCDPLSTGEVTRTDQILPYFVMDVAKHLPGLPGLFIAGIFSAGLSTLSTMFNTLSATIYNDFVVEFSSANVSERRTNYTLKLIVIVSGTVCTILTFFIDKMGGLFHFVNASQGLIAGLFVGLFSLGMIYPIANAKGALCGVVTSFLAVGTIVVMNQWYKLRGVISSFPKPVSIQACYGAVNFTLPRDTALESQPFILFRLSHWYNAFLSVIVVTIVGLFVSWITKEDKVHTSPDLLSPIARIFLKQASHNRETANVHEMTNQK
;
A
#
# COMPACT_ATOMS: atom_id res chain seq x y z
N MET A 1 11.63 22.54 11.55
CA MET A 1 12.18 21.30 12.14
C MET A 1 13.64 21.06 11.71
N TYR A 2 13.94 20.80 10.43
CA TYR A 2 15.31 20.51 9.96
C TYR A 2 16.35 21.57 10.37
N VAL A 3 16.07 22.87 10.13
CA VAL A 3 16.96 23.98 10.54
C VAL A 3 17.09 24.11 12.06
N ARG A 4 16.04 23.78 12.82
CA ARG A 4 16.03 23.92 14.30
C ARG A 4 16.91 22.86 14.98
N TYR A 5 16.98 21.67 14.40
CA TYR A 5 17.72 20.50 14.90
C TYR A 5 18.94 20.14 14.06
N GLU A 6 19.38 21.04 13.18
CA GLU A 6 20.54 20.82 12.31
C GLU A 6 21.82 20.55 13.11
N LYS A 7 22.02 21.30 14.21
CA LYS A 7 23.20 21.25 15.08
C LYS A 7 23.02 20.44 16.35
N CYS A 8 21.78 20.06 16.65
CA CYS A 8 21.46 19.23 17.80
C CYS A 8 20.22 18.39 17.49
N ASP A 9 20.47 17.13 17.13
CA ASP A 9 19.43 16.17 16.80
C ASP A 9 18.83 15.52 18.06
N PRO A 10 17.52 15.70 18.33
CA PRO A 10 16.86 15.16 19.53
C PRO A 10 16.78 13.63 19.55
N LEU A 11 16.92 12.98 18.40
CA LEU A 11 16.98 11.52 18.32
C LEU A 11 18.34 11.01 18.82
N SER A 12 19.43 11.67 18.39
CA SER A 12 20.80 11.32 18.79
C SER A 12 21.11 11.64 20.25
N THR A 13 20.47 12.66 20.84
CA THR A 13 20.61 13.00 22.26
C THR A 13 19.75 12.15 23.20
N GLY A 14 18.87 11.31 22.65
CA GLY A 14 17.95 10.46 23.43
C GLY A 14 16.74 11.20 24.03
N GLU A 15 16.53 12.48 23.67
CA GLU A 15 15.31 13.22 24.04
C GLU A 15 14.07 12.65 23.35
N VAL A 16 14.27 12.01 22.19
CA VAL A 16 13.26 11.30 21.44
C VAL A 16 13.72 9.87 21.17
N THR A 17 12.86 8.89 21.43
CA THR A 17 13.20 7.47 21.26
C THR A 17 13.02 6.97 19.83
N ARG A 18 12.13 7.60 19.06
CA ARG A 18 11.76 7.16 17.71
C ARG A 18 11.56 8.31 16.75
N THR A 19 11.84 8.08 15.48
CA THR A 19 11.78 9.12 14.44
C THR A 19 10.37 9.71 14.24
N ASP A 20 9.31 8.94 14.49
CA ASP A 20 7.91 9.38 14.38
C ASP A 20 7.48 10.36 15.49
N GLN A 21 8.22 10.42 16.60
CA GLN A 21 7.95 11.32 17.72
C GLN A 21 8.58 12.72 17.56
N ILE A 22 9.44 12.92 16.55
CA ILE A 22 10.17 14.19 16.36
C ILE A 22 9.22 15.36 16.10
N LEU A 23 8.14 15.14 15.34
CA LEU A 23 7.17 16.19 15.03
C LEU A 23 6.39 16.66 16.28
N PRO A 24 5.78 15.75 17.08
CA PRO A 24 5.20 16.13 18.38
C PRO A 24 6.21 16.83 19.29
N TYR A 25 7.45 16.31 19.39
CA TYR A 25 8.50 16.91 20.21
C TYR A 25 8.83 18.35 19.79
N PHE A 26 8.94 18.58 18.47
CA PHE A 26 9.19 19.90 17.91
C PHE A 26 8.13 20.93 18.32
N VAL A 27 6.85 20.55 18.27
CA VAL A 27 5.77 21.46 18.66
C VAL A 27 5.81 21.73 20.16
N MET A 28 6.07 20.71 20.99
CA MET A 28 6.22 20.90 22.43
C MET A 28 7.38 21.86 22.76
N ASP A 29 8.53 21.74 22.09
CA ASP A 29 9.69 22.61 22.35
C ASP A 29 9.44 24.06 21.91
N VAL A 30 8.91 24.28 20.71
CA VAL A 30 8.69 25.63 20.16
C VAL A 30 7.53 26.33 20.86
N ALA A 31 6.43 25.62 21.12
CA ALA A 31 5.21 26.20 21.68
C ALA A 31 5.15 26.19 23.22
N LYS A 32 6.23 25.77 23.92
CA LYS A 32 6.25 25.69 25.40
C LYS A 32 5.88 26.99 26.12
N HIS A 33 6.10 28.13 25.49
CA HIS A 33 5.82 29.46 26.04
C HIS A 33 4.36 29.91 25.87
N LEU A 34 3.56 29.20 25.06
CA LEU A 34 2.16 29.48 24.81
C LEU A 34 1.28 28.40 25.47
N PRO A 35 0.73 28.65 26.68
CA PRO A 35 -0.11 27.66 27.34
C PRO A 35 -1.34 27.32 26.48
N GLY A 36 -1.64 26.04 26.35
CA GLY A 36 -2.78 25.53 25.56
C GLY A 36 -2.48 25.24 24.09
N LEU A 37 -1.50 25.89 23.45
CA LEU A 37 -1.18 25.65 22.03
C LEU A 37 -0.70 24.20 21.75
N PRO A 38 0.20 23.61 22.56
CA PRO A 38 0.57 22.21 22.37
C PRO A 38 -0.63 21.25 22.59
N GLY A 39 -1.51 21.58 23.54
CA GLY A 39 -2.74 20.81 23.79
C GLY A 39 -3.70 20.85 22.59
N LEU A 40 -3.89 22.03 22.00
CA LEU A 40 -4.69 22.21 20.78
C LEU A 40 -4.11 21.42 19.60
N PHE A 41 -2.77 21.42 19.44
CA PHE A 41 -2.10 20.66 18.40
C PHE A 41 -2.34 19.16 18.54
N ILE A 42 -2.14 18.60 19.73
CA ILE A 42 -2.38 17.18 20.00
C ILE A 42 -3.87 16.83 19.82
N ALA A 43 -4.79 17.68 20.28
CA ALA A 43 -6.22 17.50 20.06
C ALA A 43 -6.58 17.45 18.56
N GLY A 44 -5.97 18.31 17.75
CA GLY A 44 -6.15 18.32 16.29
C GLY A 44 -5.66 17.03 15.62
N ILE A 45 -4.51 16.50 16.03
CA ILE A 45 -3.99 15.22 15.51
C ILE A 45 -4.94 14.06 15.84
N PHE A 46 -5.40 13.97 17.09
CA PHE A 46 -6.35 12.94 17.49
C PHE A 46 -7.67 13.08 16.76
N SER A 47 -8.19 14.30 16.60
CA SER A 47 -9.42 14.56 15.85
C SER A 47 -9.32 14.12 14.39
N ALA A 48 -8.24 14.50 13.70
CA ALA A 48 -7.99 14.09 12.32
C ALA A 48 -7.87 12.57 12.18
N GLY A 49 -7.08 11.92 13.05
CA GLY A 49 -6.92 10.47 13.07
C GLY A 49 -8.22 9.72 13.33
N LEU A 50 -9.01 10.15 14.33
CA LEU A 50 -10.30 9.56 14.66
C LEU A 50 -11.33 9.74 13.54
N SER A 51 -11.30 10.88 12.84
CA SER A 51 -12.16 11.10 11.67
C SER A 51 -11.84 10.12 10.55
N THR A 52 -10.55 9.95 10.20
CA THR A 52 -10.12 8.97 9.19
C THR A 52 -10.46 7.54 9.61
N LEU A 53 -10.19 7.16 10.86
CA LEU A 53 -10.51 5.83 11.38
C LEU A 53 -12.01 5.52 11.34
N SER A 54 -12.85 6.51 11.68
CA SER A 54 -14.31 6.39 11.60
C SER A 54 -14.77 6.09 10.18
N THR A 55 -14.27 6.84 9.19
CA THR A 55 -14.57 6.59 7.77
C THR A 55 -14.07 5.20 7.35
N MET A 56 -12.84 4.81 7.71
CA MET A 56 -12.28 3.50 7.35
C MET A 56 -13.10 2.34 7.91
N PHE A 57 -13.47 2.37 9.20
CA PHE A 57 -14.27 1.30 9.80
C PHE A 57 -15.70 1.27 9.26
N ASN A 58 -16.30 2.43 8.99
CA ASN A 58 -17.64 2.49 8.40
C ASN A 58 -17.64 1.91 6.98
N THR A 59 -16.70 2.31 6.14
CA THR A 59 -16.55 1.76 4.78
C THR A 59 -16.22 0.28 4.83
N LEU A 60 -15.29 -0.15 5.68
CA LEU A 60 -14.94 -1.57 5.84
C LEU A 60 -16.15 -2.41 6.23
N SER A 61 -16.94 -1.93 7.19
CA SER A 61 -18.15 -2.62 7.63
C SER A 61 -19.18 -2.74 6.49
N ALA A 62 -19.41 -1.66 5.75
CA ALA A 62 -20.29 -1.67 4.59
C ALA A 62 -19.80 -2.60 3.48
N THR A 63 -18.49 -2.60 3.17
CA THR A 63 -17.89 -3.49 2.18
C THR A 63 -18.01 -4.94 2.59
N ILE A 64 -17.64 -5.31 3.83
CA ILE A 64 -17.79 -6.69 4.32
C ILE A 64 -19.26 -7.14 4.28
N TYR A 65 -20.17 -6.26 4.69
CA TYR A 65 -21.59 -6.56 4.68
C TYR A 65 -22.11 -6.82 3.27
N ASN A 66 -21.81 -5.95 2.31
CA ASN A 66 -22.32 -6.09 0.94
C ASN A 66 -21.63 -7.22 0.17
N ASP A 67 -20.31 -7.36 0.28
CA ASP A 67 -19.55 -8.33 -0.52
C ASP A 67 -19.68 -9.76 -0.01
N PHE A 68 -19.91 -9.94 1.30
CA PHE A 68 -20.01 -11.27 1.91
C PHE A 68 -21.38 -11.50 2.54
N VAL A 69 -21.80 -10.67 3.50
CA VAL A 69 -22.99 -10.99 4.32
C VAL A 69 -24.27 -11.04 3.48
N VAL A 70 -24.44 -10.11 2.53
CA VAL A 70 -25.62 -10.08 1.64
C VAL A 70 -25.58 -11.25 0.66
N GLU A 71 -24.43 -11.48 0.00
CA GLU A 71 -24.30 -12.56 -0.98
C GLU A 71 -24.55 -13.96 -0.37
N PHE A 72 -24.09 -14.18 0.87
CA PHE A 72 -24.35 -15.44 1.61
C PHE A 72 -25.74 -15.52 2.25
N SER A 73 -26.48 -14.42 2.34
CA SER A 73 -27.80 -14.35 2.97
C SER A 73 -28.89 -14.21 1.90
N SER A 74 -29.42 -15.32 1.40
CA SER A 74 -30.50 -15.35 0.39
C SER A 74 -31.86 -14.76 0.84
N ALA A 75 -31.95 -14.06 1.97
CA ALA A 75 -33.18 -13.53 2.53
C ALA A 75 -33.13 -12.01 2.69
N ASN A 76 -34.26 -11.35 2.47
CA ASN A 76 -34.47 -9.93 2.78
C ASN A 76 -34.20 -9.67 4.26
N VAL A 77 -33.00 -9.17 4.59
CA VAL A 77 -32.58 -8.87 5.94
C VAL A 77 -33.29 -7.61 6.42
N SER A 78 -33.94 -7.67 7.59
CA SER A 78 -34.54 -6.51 8.24
C SER A 78 -33.50 -5.43 8.52
N GLU A 79 -33.83 -4.16 8.29
CA GLU A 79 -32.97 -3.00 8.55
C GLU A 79 -32.36 -2.98 9.97
N ARG A 80 -33.12 -3.47 10.97
CA ARG A 80 -32.63 -3.58 12.35
C ARG A 80 -31.50 -4.59 12.49
N ARG A 81 -31.57 -5.72 11.77
CA ARG A 81 -30.52 -6.74 11.74
C ARG A 81 -29.30 -6.25 10.96
N THR A 82 -29.50 -5.57 9.83
CA THR A 82 -28.43 -4.92 9.06
C THR A 82 -27.62 -3.96 9.93
N ASN A 83 -28.29 -3.04 10.63
CA ASN A 83 -27.63 -2.08 11.51
C ASN A 83 -26.87 -2.74 12.67
N TYR A 84 -27.40 -3.84 13.22
CA TYR A 84 -26.71 -4.59 14.27
C TYR A 84 -25.45 -5.28 13.73
N THR A 85 -25.54 -5.93 12.57
CA THR A 85 -24.40 -6.58 11.92
C THR A 85 -23.31 -5.58 11.56
N LEU A 86 -23.66 -4.43 10.99
CA LEU A 86 -22.70 -3.37 10.66
C LEU A 86 -21.93 -2.88 11.91
N LYS A 87 -22.64 -2.63 13.02
CA LYS A 87 -22.01 -2.24 14.29
C LYS A 87 -21.10 -3.34 14.83
N LEU A 88 -21.52 -4.60 14.73
CA LEU A 88 -20.72 -5.74 15.18
C LEU A 88 -19.42 -5.87 14.37
N ILE A 89 -19.46 -5.71 13.05
CA ILE A 89 -18.25 -5.72 12.20
C ILE A 89 -17.30 -4.59 12.59
N VAL A 90 -17.80 -3.38 12.89
CA VAL A 90 -16.96 -2.27 13.38
C VAL A 90 -16.30 -2.61 14.71
N ILE A 91 -17.03 -3.17 15.67
CA ILE A 91 -16.48 -3.54 16.98
C ILE A 91 -15.39 -4.60 16.84
N VAL A 92 -15.64 -5.64 16.04
CA VAL A 92 -14.67 -6.73 15.80
C VAL A 92 -13.42 -6.20 15.11
N SER A 93 -13.57 -5.46 14.01
CA SER A 93 -12.43 -4.89 13.27
C SER A 93 -11.62 -3.89 14.10
N GLY A 94 -12.29 -3.04 14.90
CA GLY A 94 -11.63 -2.13 15.83
C GLY A 94 -10.85 -2.86 16.94
N THR A 95 -11.41 -3.95 17.46
CA THR A 95 -10.72 -4.80 18.46
C THR A 95 -9.47 -5.44 17.86
N VAL A 96 -9.57 -6.01 16.66
CA VAL A 96 -8.42 -6.59 15.95
C VAL A 96 -7.34 -5.54 15.69
N CYS A 97 -7.72 -4.34 15.23
CA CYS A 97 -6.78 -3.23 15.00
C CYS A 97 -6.05 -2.80 16.29
N THR A 98 -6.79 -2.75 17.40
CA THR A 98 -6.22 -2.43 18.72
C THR A 98 -5.20 -3.49 19.16
N ILE A 99 -5.50 -4.77 18.96
CA ILE A 99 -4.56 -5.87 19.26
C ILE A 99 -3.30 -5.77 18.39
N LEU A 100 -3.45 -5.49 17.09
CA LEU A 100 -2.33 -5.34 16.16
C LEU A 100 -1.40 -4.17 16.52
N THR A 101 -1.94 -3.14 17.17
CA THR A 101 -1.16 -1.95 17.58
C THR A 101 -0.03 -2.30 18.56
N PHE A 102 -0.20 -3.33 19.41
CA PHE A 102 0.86 -3.78 20.31
C PHE A 102 2.07 -4.39 19.58
N PHE A 103 1.89 -4.88 18.35
CA PHE A 103 2.97 -5.45 17.53
C PHE A 103 3.75 -4.39 16.75
N ILE A 104 3.15 -3.23 16.48
CA ILE A 104 3.78 -2.13 15.74
C ILE A 104 5.04 -1.62 16.46
N ASP A 105 5.03 -1.65 17.79
CA ASP A 105 6.13 -1.21 18.65
C ASP A 105 7.47 -1.91 18.34
N LYS A 106 7.40 -3.12 17.77
CA LYS A 106 8.56 -3.96 17.44
C LYS A 106 9.06 -3.79 16.01
N MET A 107 8.39 -2.99 15.17
CA MET A 107 8.69 -2.91 13.74
C MET A 107 9.78 -1.90 13.35
N GLY A 108 10.33 -1.12 14.30
CA GLY A 108 11.50 -0.24 14.11
C GLY A 108 11.32 0.97 13.18
N GLY A 109 10.38 0.92 12.23
CA GLY A 109 10.10 1.97 11.25
C GLY A 109 8.69 1.90 10.67
N LEU A 110 7.70 2.37 11.43
CA LEU A 110 6.27 2.36 11.05
C LEU A 110 5.99 3.11 9.74
N PHE A 111 6.57 4.30 9.58
CA PHE A 111 6.34 5.13 8.40
C PHE A 111 6.73 4.43 7.08
N HIS A 112 7.87 3.73 7.08
CA HIS A 112 8.31 3.00 5.89
C HIS A 112 7.39 1.82 5.57
N PHE A 113 6.97 1.08 6.60
CA PHE A 113 6.08 -0.05 6.43
C PHE A 113 4.72 0.38 5.89
N VAL A 114 4.12 1.43 6.46
CA VAL A 114 2.81 1.96 6.02
C VAL A 114 2.85 2.44 4.58
N ASN A 115 3.87 3.21 4.18
CA ASN A 115 3.97 3.66 2.80
C ASN A 115 4.24 2.50 1.82
N ALA A 116 5.02 1.50 2.22
CA ALA A 116 5.30 0.33 1.39
C ALA A 116 4.05 -0.51 1.15
N SER A 117 3.24 -0.76 2.20
CA SER A 117 2.00 -1.53 2.10
C SER A 117 0.90 -0.75 1.38
N GLN A 118 0.78 0.55 1.63
CA GLN A 118 -0.13 1.42 0.89
C GLN A 118 0.19 1.43 -0.60
N GLY A 119 1.48 1.51 -0.96
CA GLY A 119 1.94 1.46 -2.34
C GLY A 119 1.55 0.13 -3.03
N LEU A 120 1.76 -1.00 -2.36
CA LEU A 120 1.32 -2.32 -2.85
C LEU A 120 -0.18 -2.34 -3.13
N ILE A 121 -1.01 -2.02 -2.13
CA ILE A 121 -2.47 -2.09 -2.24
C ILE A 121 -2.99 -1.15 -3.34
N ALA A 122 -2.51 0.10 -3.36
CA ALA A 122 -2.89 1.07 -4.38
C ALA A 122 -2.49 0.57 -5.79
N GLY A 123 -1.29 0.00 -5.93
CA GLY A 123 -0.82 -0.53 -7.20
C GLY A 123 -1.61 -1.76 -7.68
N LEU A 124 -2.10 -2.62 -6.78
CA LEU A 124 -2.99 -3.73 -7.12
C LEU A 124 -4.31 -3.23 -7.71
N PHE A 125 -4.95 -2.27 -7.06
CA PHE A 125 -6.21 -1.70 -7.55
C PHE A 125 -6.02 -0.96 -8.87
N VAL A 126 -5.02 -0.08 -8.95
CA VAL A 126 -4.71 0.65 -10.19
C VAL A 126 -4.41 -0.33 -11.33
N GLY A 127 -3.61 -1.38 -11.08
CA GLY A 127 -3.31 -2.41 -12.07
C GLY A 127 -4.55 -3.17 -12.53
N LEU A 128 -5.42 -3.57 -11.60
CA LEU A 128 -6.66 -4.30 -11.90
C LEU A 128 -7.63 -3.46 -12.73
N PHE A 129 -7.91 -2.23 -12.29
CA PHE A 129 -8.82 -1.33 -13.01
C PHE A 129 -8.25 -0.92 -14.37
N SER A 130 -6.94 -0.63 -14.46
CA SER A 130 -6.30 -0.32 -15.74
C SER A 130 -6.36 -1.50 -16.70
N LEU A 131 -6.14 -2.73 -16.20
CA LEU A 131 -6.24 -3.94 -17.00
C LEU A 131 -7.63 -4.07 -17.63
N GLY A 132 -8.69 -3.93 -16.83
CA GLY A 132 -10.07 -4.02 -17.31
C GLY A 132 -10.53 -2.87 -18.21
N MET A 133 -10.05 -1.65 -17.98
CA MET A 133 -10.46 -0.47 -18.78
C MET A 133 -9.70 -0.32 -20.10
N ILE A 134 -8.43 -0.72 -20.15
CA ILE A 134 -7.55 -0.49 -21.30
C ILE A 134 -7.50 -1.72 -22.21
N TYR A 135 -7.49 -2.92 -21.63
CA TYR A 135 -7.22 -4.15 -22.39
C TYR A 135 -8.49 -4.99 -22.58
N PRO A 136 -9.10 -4.95 -23.77
CA PRO A 136 -10.35 -5.66 -24.04
C PRO A 136 -10.19 -7.20 -24.08
N ILE A 137 -8.94 -7.68 -24.13
CA ILE A 137 -8.61 -9.12 -24.11
C ILE A 137 -8.59 -9.64 -22.66
N ALA A 138 -8.57 -8.75 -21.66
CA ALA A 138 -8.54 -9.15 -20.26
C ALA A 138 -9.83 -9.87 -19.85
N ASN A 139 -9.67 -10.97 -19.11
CA ASN A 139 -10.76 -11.78 -18.58
C ASN A 139 -10.68 -11.88 -17.05
N ALA A 140 -11.76 -12.36 -16.42
CA ALA A 140 -11.85 -12.41 -14.95
C ALA A 140 -10.76 -13.32 -14.33
N LYS A 141 -10.44 -14.45 -14.99
CA LYS A 141 -9.40 -15.38 -14.54
C LYS A 141 -8.01 -14.73 -14.56
N GLY A 142 -7.65 -14.05 -15.65
CA GLY A 142 -6.38 -13.34 -15.77
C GLY A 142 -6.28 -12.18 -14.79
N ALA A 143 -7.34 -11.41 -14.62
CA ALA A 143 -7.41 -10.36 -13.60
C ALA A 143 -7.14 -10.92 -12.18
N LEU A 144 -7.80 -12.02 -11.81
CA LEU A 144 -7.60 -12.67 -10.52
C LEU A 144 -6.15 -13.20 -10.36
N CYS A 145 -5.64 -13.92 -11.35
CA CYS A 145 -4.27 -14.44 -11.33
C CYS A 145 -3.23 -13.31 -11.25
N GLY A 146 -3.45 -12.20 -11.96
CA GLY A 146 -2.56 -11.04 -11.93
C GLY A 146 -2.50 -10.38 -10.55
N VAL A 147 -3.65 -10.17 -9.92
CA VAL A 147 -3.74 -9.62 -8.56
C VAL A 147 -3.08 -10.55 -7.54
N VAL A 148 -3.40 -11.85 -7.55
CA VAL A 148 -2.82 -12.83 -6.61
C VAL A 148 -1.30 -12.94 -6.79
N THR A 149 -0.83 -13.03 -8.02
CA THR A 149 0.61 -13.13 -8.31
C THR A 149 1.34 -11.87 -7.87
N SER A 150 0.78 -10.69 -8.13
CA SER A 150 1.36 -9.42 -7.70
C SER A 150 1.37 -9.26 -6.17
N PHE A 151 0.29 -9.65 -5.50
CA PHE A 151 0.22 -9.65 -4.04
C PHE A 151 1.31 -10.54 -3.42
N LEU A 152 1.54 -11.73 -3.96
CA LEU A 152 2.59 -12.63 -3.47
C LEU A 152 4.00 -12.13 -3.84
N ALA A 153 4.22 -11.75 -5.09
CA ALA A 153 5.54 -11.33 -5.57
C ALA A 153 5.99 -10.00 -4.96
N VAL A 154 5.14 -8.98 -4.98
CA VAL A 154 5.48 -7.66 -4.42
C VAL A 154 5.30 -7.66 -2.90
N GLY A 155 4.33 -8.42 -2.35
CA GLY A 155 4.19 -8.58 -0.90
C GLY A 155 5.41 -9.23 -0.26
N THR A 156 6.01 -10.24 -0.89
CA THR A 156 7.29 -10.79 -0.42
C THR A 156 8.42 -9.77 -0.49
N ILE A 157 8.48 -8.92 -1.52
CA ILE A 157 9.45 -7.81 -1.58
C ILE A 157 9.27 -6.85 -0.40
N VAL A 158 8.04 -6.45 -0.09
CA VAL A 158 7.71 -5.54 1.03
C VAL A 158 8.12 -6.18 2.37
N VAL A 159 7.73 -7.43 2.61
CA VAL A 159 8.04 -8.16 3.84
C VAL A 159 9.54 -8.36 4.00
N MET A 160 10.24 -8.76 2.93
CA MET A 160 11.69 -8.96 2.95
C MET A 160 12.45 -7.65 3.15
N ASN A 161 12.03 -6.56 2.51
CA ASN A 161 12.61 -5.23 2.73
C ASN A 161 12.50 -4.83 4.21
N GLN A 162 11.34 -5.03 4.84
CA GLN A 162 11.15 -4.75 6.26
C GLN A 162 11.98 -5.68 7.15
N TRP A 163 12.05 -6.97 6.81
CA TRP A 163 12.84 -7.95 7.55
C TRP A 163 14.34 -7.62 7.55
N TYR A 164 14.90 -7.27 6.39
CA TYR A 164 16.31 -6.89 6.28
C TYR A 164 16.63 -5.55 6.96
N LYS A 165 15.66 -4.62 7.03
CA LYS A 165 15.79 -3.39 7.83
C LYS A 165 15.80 -3.69 9.32
N LEU A 166 14.91 -4.56 9.79
CA LEU A 166 14.86 -5.00 11.20
C LEU A 166 16.16 -5.68 11.64
N ARG A 167 16.82 -6.42 10.74
CA ARG A 167 18.12 -7.06 11.00
C ARG A 167 19.33 -6.14 10.87
N GLY A 168 19.15 -4.88 10.46
CA GLY A 168 20.26 -3.93 10.26
C GLY A 168 21.12 -4.20 9.01
N VAL A 169 20.76 -5.17 8.17
CA VAL A 169 21.51 -5.53 6.94
C VAL A 169 21.33 -4.45 5.87
N ILE A 170 20.15 -3.82 5.82
CA ILE A 170 19.93 -2.63 5.00
C ILE A 170 20.21 -1.42 5.88
N SER A 171 21.41 -0.87 5.74
CA SER A 171 21.77 0.41 6.34
C SER A 171 20.94 1.50 5.66
N SER A 172 19.92 2.00 6.35
CA SER A 172 19.40 3.34 6.08
C SER A 172 20.54 4.29 6.36
N PHE A 173 21.11 4.95 5.35
CA PHE A 173 22.05 6.05 5.56
C PHE A 173 21.24 7.25 6.07
N PRO A 174 21.19 7.54 7.39
CA PRO A 174 20.65 8.81 7.82
C PRO A 174 21.50 9.91 7.17
N LYS A 175 20.87 11.03 6.83
CA LYS A 175 21.64 12.23 6.48
C LYS A 175 22.56 12.55 7.66
N PRO A 176 23.78 13.05 7.42
CA PRO A 176 24.69 13.39 8.50
C PRO A 176 24.00 14.39 9.44
N VAL A 177 23.89 14.00 10.71
CA VAL A 177 23.33 14.83 11.79
C VAL A 177 24.48 15.41 12.60
N SER A 178 24.31 16.64 13.10
CA SER A 178 25.30 17.29 13.98
C SER A 178 24.75 17.40 15.40
N ILE A 179 25.65 17.27 16.36
CA ILE A 179 25.40 17.41 17.81
C ILE A 179 26.28 18.50 18.44
N GLN A 180 26.97 19.29 17.60
CA GLN A 180 28.01 20.22 18.01
C GLN A 180 27.52 21.35 18.95
N ALA A 181 26.20 21.55 19.02
CA ALA A 181 25.57 22.55 19.88
C ALA A 181 24.57 21.96 20.89
N CYS A 182 24.64 20.66 21.20
CA CYS A 182 23.81 20.06 22.24
C CYS A 182 24.36 20.36 23.65
N TYR A 183 23.45 20.59 24.61
CA TYR A 183 23.81 20.72 26.03
C TYR A 183 24.01 19.33 26.65
N GLY A 184 25.24 19.05 27.12
CA GLY A 184 25.58 17.81 27.85
C GLY A 184 26.55 16.90 27.09
N ALA A 185 27.38 16.15 27.84
CA ALA A 185 28.29 15.17 27.28
C ALA A 185 27.49 13.94 26.79
N VAL A 186 27.22 13.88 25.49
CA VAL A 186 26.59 12.73 24.84
C VAL A 186 27.67 11.77 24.34
N ASN A 187 27.79 10.61 24.99
CA ASN A 187 28.60 9.49 24.49
C ASN A 187 27.85 8.85 23.32
N PHE A 188 28.33 9.07 22.10
CA PHE A 188 27.82 8.38 20.92
C PHE A 188 28.89 7.47 20.34
N THR A 189 28.51 6.23 20.06
CA THR A 189 29.32 5.32 19.25
C THR A 189 29.13 5.73 17.80
N LEU A 190 30.21 6.16 17.13
CA LEU A 190 30.22 6.26 15.67
C LEU A 190 29.76 4.92 15.08
N PRO A 191 28.84 4.91 14.10
CA PRO A 191 28.49 3.68 13.42
C PRO A 191 29.78 3.08 12.88
N ARG A 192 30.15 1.91 13.40
CA ARG A 192 31.26 1.14 12.83
C ARG A 192 30.82 0.82 11.41
N ASP A 193 31.61 1.25 10.42
CA ASP A 193 31.43 0.78 9.04
C ASP A 193 31.62 -0.74 9.06
N THR A 194 30.52 -1.48 9.24
CA THR A 194 30.45 -2.90 8.90
C THR A 194 30.42 -3.00 7.40
N ALA A 195 31.55 -2.67 6.79
CA ALA A 195 31.88 -3.17 5.49
C ALA A 195 31.92 -4.71 5.60
N LEU A 196 31.20 -5.37 4.68
CA LEU A 196 31.23 -6.81 4.40
C LEU A 196 30.17 -7.73 5.04
N GLU A 197 28.92 -7.27 5.24
CA GLU A 197 27.79 -8.21 5.20
C GLU A 197 27.22 -8.23 3.77
N SER A 198 27.01 -9.42 3.21
CA SER A 198 26.51 -9.60 1.84
C SER A 198 25.19 -8.86 1.66
N GLN A 199 25.19 -7.80 0.85
CA GLN A 199 23.98 -7.00 0.64
C GLN A 199 22.88 -7.88 0.02
N PRO A 200 21.63 -7.79 0.52
CA PRO A 200 20.54 -8.61 0.03
C PRO A 200 20.25 -8.28 -1.44
N PHE A 201 19.61 -9.23 -2.12
CA PHE A 201 19.23 -9.10 -3.53
C PHE A 201 18.56 -7.75 -3.82
N ILE A 202 18.88 -7.16 -4.97
CA ILE A 202 18.57 -5.75 -5.25
C ILE A 202 17.08 -5.40 -5.15
N LEU A 203 16.18 -6.35 -5.48
CA LEU A 203 14.73 -6.16 -5.34
C LEU A 203 14.31 -5.95 -3.88
N PHE A 204 14.98 -6.58 -2.92
CA PHE A 204 14.65 -6.41 -1.50
C PHE A 204 15.18 -5.10 -0.91
N ARG A 205 15.99 -4.35 -1.67
CA ARG A 205 16.51 -3.03 -1.29
C ARG A 205 15.77 -1.89 -1.96
N LEU A 206 14.82 -2.21 -2.84
CA LEU A 206 14.12 -1.21 -3.63
C LEU A 206 13.36 -0.23 -2.73
N SER A 207 13.33 1.03 -3.13
CA SER A 207 12.58 2.06 -2.41
C SER A 207 11.09 1.76 -2.46
N HIS A 208 10.42 1.98 -1.33
CA HIS A 208 8.99 1.71 -1.17
C HIS A 208 8.10 2.50 -2.15
N TRP A 209 8.60 3.63 -2.66
CA TRP A 209 7.94 4.42 -3.70
C TRP A 209 7.74 3.66 -5.02
N TYR A 210 8.56 2.64 -5.30
CA TYR A 210 8.44 1.83 -6.53
C TYR A 210 7.48 0.65 -6.40
N ASN A 211 7.02 0.31 -5.19
CA ASN A 211 6.15 -0.85 -4.96
C ASN A 211 4.81 -0.72 -5.71
N ALA A 212 4.26 0.50 -5.80
CA ALA A 212 3.03 0.75 -6.56
C ALA A 212 3.21 0.43 -8.05
N PHE A 213 4.28 0.94 -8.66
CA PHE A 213 4.59 0.69 -10.07
C PHE A 213 4.85 -0.78 -10.36
N LEU A 214 5.65 -1.44 -9.51
CA LEU A 214 5.88 -2.89 -9.61
C LEU A 214 4.57 -3.66 -9.56
N SER A 215 3.68 -3.31 -8.64
CA SER A 215 2.39 -4.00 -8.48
C SER A 215 1.53 -3.85 -9.73
N VAL A 216 1.45 -2.64 -10.31
CA VAL A 216 0.73 -2.38 -11.57
C VAL A 216 1.31 -3.19 -12.73
N ILE A 217 2.64 -3.21 -12.86
CA ILE A 217 3.34 -3.94 -13.93
C ILE A 217 3.07 -5.43 -13.81
N VAL A 218 3.21 -6.02 -12.62
CA VAL A 218 2.98 -7.47 -12.42
C VAL A 218 1.53 -7.83 -12.67
N VAL A 219 0.56 -7.06 -12.16
CA VAL A 219 -0.87 -7.30 -12.42
C VAL A 219 -1.15 -7.26 -13.91
N THR A 220 -0.63 -6.26 -14.62
CA THR A 220 -0.91 -6.06 -16.05
C THR A 220 -0.27 -7.17 -16.88
N ILE A 221 1.01 -7.49 -16.66
CA ILE A 221 1.72 -8.51 -17.46
C ILE A 221 1.13 -9.89 -17.22
N VAL A 222 0.97 -10.30 -15.97
CA VAL A 222 0.43 -11.63 -15.63
C VAL A 222 -1.03 -11.71 -16.05
N GLY A 223 -1.80 -10.65 -15.84
CA GLY A 223 -3.19 -10.59 -16.25
C GLY A 223 -3.37 -10.77 -17.74
N LEU A 224 -2.62 -10.03 -18.56
CA LEU A 224 -2.65 -10.17 -20.01
C LEU A 224 -2.18 -11.54 -20.48
N PHE A 225 -1.10 -12.07 -19.90
CA PHE A 225 -0.57 -13.37 -20.26
C PHE A 225 -1.59 -14.49 -19.99
N VAL A 226 -2.17 -14.51 -18.79
CA VAL A 226 -3.18 -15.50 -18.42
C VAL A 226 -4.44 -15.32 -19.26
N SER A 227 -4.91 -14.09 -19.48
CA SER A 227 -6.07 -13.83 -20.34
C SER A 227 -5.84 -14.23 -21.79
N TRP A 228 -4.61 -14.11 -22.30
CA TRP A 228 -4.24 -14.57 -23.63
C TRP A 228 -4.26 -16.10 -23.76
N ILE A 229 -3.86 -16.83 -22.71
CA ILE A 229 -3.91 -18.30 -22.68
C ILE A 229 -5.35 -18.80 -22.50
N THR A 230 -6.08 -18.20 -21.58
CA THR A 230 -7.41 -18.69 -21.15
C THR A 230 -8.55 -18.21 -22.03
N LYS A 231 -8.26 -17.67 -23.24
CA LYS A 231 -9.20 -17.09 -24.23
C LYS A 231 -10.66 -17.45 -23.91
N GLU A 232 -11.37 -16.51 -23.29
CA GLU A 232 -12.80 -16.67 -23.08
C GLU A 232 -13.52 -16.22 -24.36
N ASP A 233 -14.23 -17.16 -24.99
CA ASP A 233 -15.01 -16.87 -26.17
C ASP A 233 -16.26 -16.07 -25.77
N LYS A 234 -16.27 -14.81 -26.25
CA LYS A 234 -17.36 -13.83 -26.24
C LYS A 234 -17.61 -13.12 -24.91
N VAL A 235 -16.95 -11.97 -24.77
CA VAL A 235 -17.52 -10.88 -23.97
C VAL A 235 -18.56 -10.16 -24.84
N HIS A 236 -19.85 -10.42 -24.60
CA HIS A 236 -20.95 -9.62 -25.15
C HIS A 236 -20.97 -8.25 -24.45
N THR A 237 -19.96 -7.41 -24.68
CA THR A 237 -19.98 -6.01 -24.23
C THR A 237 -20.44 -5.14 -25.38
N SER A 238 -21.50 -4.37 -25.18
CA SER A 238 -21.93 -3.39 -26.18
C SER A 238 -20.77 -2.41 -26.45
N PRO A 239 -20.41 -2.17 -27.74
CA PRO A 239 -19.32 -1.27 -28.14
C PRO A 239 -19.41 0.13 -27.52
N ASP A 240 -20.63 0.55 -27.15
CA ASP A 240 -20.92 1.85 -26.57
C ASP A 240 -20.40 2.03 -25.14
N LEU A 241 -20.21 0.94 -24.39
CA LEU A 241 -19.70 0.96 -23.01
C LEU A 241 -18.17 0.98 -22.93
N LEU A 242 -17.48 0.85 -24.07
CA LEU A 242 -16.03 0.77 -24.13
C LEU A 242 -15.39 2.16 -24.26
N SER A 243 -14.34 2.39 -23.47
CA SER A 243 -13.53 3.60 -23.53
C SER A 243 -12.96 3.82 -24.94
N PRO A 244 -12.72 5.07 -25.38
CA PRO A 244 -12.17 5.35 -26.72
C PRO A 244 -10.85 4.60 -26.97
N ILE A 245 -10.03 4.44 -25.92
CA ILE A 245 -8.76 3.72 -25.98
C ILE A 245 -9.00 2.21 -26.19
N ALA A 246 -9.92 1.61 -25.43
CA ALA A 246 -10.26 0.19 -25.58
C ALA A 246 -10.85 -0.13 -26.97
N ARG A 247 -11.57 0.81 -27.59
CA ARG A 247 -12.12 0.66 -28.95
C ARG A 247 -11.03 0.54 -30.02
N ILE A 248 -9.92 1.27 -29.88
CA ILE A 248 -8.76 1.17 -30.79
C ILE A 248 -8.19 -0.26 -30.73
N PHE A 249 -7.95 -0.76 -29.51
CA PHE A 249 -7.42 -2.11 -29.31
C PHE A 249 -8.39 -3.20 -29.78
N LEU A 250 -9.70 -3.04 -29.61
CA LEU A 250 -10.71 -3.96 -30.14
C LEU A 250 -10.71 -4.02 -31.66
N LYS A 251 -10.65 -2.86 -32.33
CA LYS A 251 -10.59 -2.78 -33.80
C LYS A 251 -9.32 -3.44 -34.34
N GLN A 252 -8.21 -3.31 -33.63
CA GLN A 252 -6.94 -3.94 -33.99
C GLN A 252 -6.96 -5.46 -33.74
N ALA A 253 -7.54 -5.89 -32.62
CA ALA A 253 -7.72 -7.31 -32.30
C ALA A 253 -8.71 -8.02 -33.24
N SER A 254 -9.79 -7.35 -33.67
CA SER A 254 -10.74 -7.89 -34.65
C SER A 254 -10.08 -8.02 -36.03
N HIS A 255 -9.32 -7.01 -36.45
CA HIS A 255 -8.59 -7.03 -37.71
C HIS A 255 -7.51 -8.14 -37.75
N ASN A 256 -6.80 -8.35 -36.65
CA ASN A 256 -5.81 -9.43 -36.51
C ASN A 256 -6.47 -10.82 -36.49
N ARG A 257 -7.70 -10.95 -35.98
CA ARG A 257 -8.47 -12.21 -36.04
C ARG A 257 -8.99 -12.51 -37.44
N GLU A 258 -9.48 -11.51 -38.17
CA GLU A 258 -9.92 -11.67 -39.56
C GLU A 258 -8.74 -12.10 -40.45
N THR A 259 -7.58 -11.48 -40.30
CA THR A 259 -6.38 -11.84 -41.06
C THR A 259 -5.84 -13.24 -40.70
N ALA A 260 -5.89 -13.65 -39.43
CA ALA A 260 -5.50 -15.00 -39.02
C ALA A 260 -6.45 -16.09 -39.58
N ASN A 261 -7.76 -15.87 -39.53
CA ASN A 261 -8.75 -16.80 -40.08
C ASN A 261 -8.65 -16.91 -41.61
N VAL A 262 -8.36 -15.80 -42.31
CA VAL A 262 -8.13 -15.82 -43.76
C VAL A 262 -6.87 -16.61 -44.12
N HIS A 263 -5.81 -16.52 -43.30
CA HIS A 263 -4.58 -17.29 -43.51
C HIS A 263 -4.76 -18.80 -43.28
N GLU A 264 -5.53 -19.20 -42.27
CA GLU A 264 -5.91 -20.61 -42.04
C GLU A 264 -6.74 -21.17 -43.21
N MET A 265 -7.66 -20.38 -43.76
CA MET A 265 -8.49 -20.80 -44.92
C MET A 265 -7.69 -20.94 -46.23
N THR A 266 -6.61 -20.18 -46.43
CA THR A 266 -5.74 -20.31 -47.61
C THR A 266 -4.74 -21.47 -47.53
N ASN A 267 -4.39 -21.94 -46.33
CA ASN A 267 -3.47 -23.08 -46.14
C ASN A 267 -4.18 -24.46 -46.15
N GLN A 268 -5.50 -24.50 -46.30
CA GLN A 268 -6.30 -25.73 -46.42
C GLN A 268 -6.69 -26.10 -47.87
N LYS A 269 -6.10 -25.43 -48.88
CA LYS A 269 -6.19 -25.80 -50.30
C LYS A 269 -4.84 -26.27 -50.81
#